data_AF-A0A1V5JUQ4-F1
#
_entry.id   AF-A0A1V5JUQ4-F1
#
_cell.length_a   1.000
_cell.length_b   1.000
_cell.length_c   1.000
_cell.angle_alpha   90.00
_cell.angle_beta   90.00
_cell.angle_gamma   90.00
#
_symmetry.space_group_name_H-M   'P 1'
#
loop_
_entity.id
_entity.type
_entity.pdbx_description
1 polymer ?
#
loop_
_entity_poly.entity_id
_entity_poly.type
_entity_poly.pdbx_seq_one_letter_code
_entity_poly.pdbx_strand_id
1 'polypeptide(L)'
;MRLRHLFSGVEHFVLYDCFTSSGYVNEDVFAYSNQCGGEKALVIYNNRYERAEGWIKTSVAMNLEIDGGRRLVQKDLCAGLNLRRDDNCFYILKDAVHGLEYLRSARQLSEAGLKVALDGFQLHVFLGFDELCDYDGSLFELERRLAGGGVADVRLAYQELKLADIVLPLKAALAAAIGCEGQVEALARLLTAAAARLQVAVPEPLGLLARLEVLSAAEMEDWLADSLPQLQQGHDAAWRLLASYAVLRELDVLLKAASSSALDVFDEWLVGHCLKQVWQAWGLSGAQAEYELSLIRILLKPRAAKALPACLLDLLDEREIEAYCGFNLYEGVWWFNREAMRSLIANYCLSRLLEGERGFLRLAPRLFECIEASAYRLEELRSALKALKWN
;
A
#
# COMPACT_ATOMS: atom_id res chain seq x y z
N MET A 1 2.85 -5.98 28.67
CA MET A 1 1.79 -5.42 29.55
C MET A 1 1.78 -3.88 29.48
N ARG A 2 1.33 -3.27 28.38
CA ARG A 2 1.43 -1.79 28.21
C ARG A 2 0.10 -1.02 28.41
N LEU A 3 -1.04 -1.71 28.49
CA LEU A 3 -2.39 -1.10 28.55
C LEU A 3 -3.19 -1.54 29.80
N ARG A 4 -2.53 -1.96 30.88
CA ARG A 4 -3.20 -2.56 32.06
C ARG A 4 -4.23 -1.62 32.70
N HIS A 5 -3.99 -0.31 32.65
CA HIS A 5 -4.89 0.71 33.20
C HIS A 5 -6.28 0.69 32.54
N LEU A 6 -6.38 0.36 31.25
CA LEU A 6 -7.66 0.26 30.53
C LEU A 6 -8.50 -0.96 30.91
N PHE A 7 -7.90 -1.97 31.56
CA PHE A 7 -8.60 -3.23 31.86
C PHE A 7 -8.71 -3.54 33.35
N SER A 8 -8.16 -2.68 34.23
CA SER A 8 -8.13 -2.94 35.68
C SER A 8 -8.93 -1.96 36.54
N GLY A 9 -9.31 -0.79 36.00
CA GLY A 9 -10.17 0.17 36.69
C GLY A 9 -11.65 -0.14 36.55
N VAL A 10 -12.43 0.09 37.61
CA VAL A 10 -13.90 -0.09 37.62
C VAL A 10 -14.68 1.21 37.47
N GLU A 11 -14.02 2.36 37.57
CA GLU A 11 -14.66 3.69 37.59
C GLU A 11 -15.54 3.96 36.36
N HIS A 12 -15.08 3.51 35.19
CA HIS A 12 -15.80 3.68 33.93
C HIS A 12 -16.14 2.36 33.24
N PHE A 13 -16.12 1.27 34.00
CA PHE A 13 -16.48 -0.04 33.49
C PHE A 13 -17.98 -0.10 33.18
N VAL A 14 -18.33 -0.51 31.96
CA VAL A 14 -19.71 -0.70 31.52
C VAL A 14 -19.85 -2.06 30.87
N LEU A 15 -20.73 -2.91 31.41
CA LEU A 15 -21.09 -4.22 30.85
C LEU A 15 -22.35 -4.08 30.01
N TYR A 16 -22.40 -4.70 28.85
CA TYR A 16 -23.50 -4.63 27.90
C TYR A 16 -24.14 -5.97 27.64
N ASP A 17 -25.45 -5.93 27.40
CA ASP A 17 -26.18 -7.04 26.80
C ASP A 17 -25.97 -7.05 25.29
N CYS A 18 -25.84 -8.25 24.71
CA CYS A 18 -25.86 -8.46 23.27
C CYS A 18 -27.26 -8.96 22.86
N PHE A 19 -27.99 -8.19 22.06
CA PHE A 19 -29.35 -8.57 21.65
C PHE A 19 -29.35 -9.23 20.27
N THR A 20 -30.02 -10.38 20.15
CA THR A 20 -30.29 -11.04 18.88
C THR A 20 -31.24 -10.21 18.01
N SER A 21 -31.32 -10.54 16.72
CA SER A 21 -32.31 -9.96 15.80
C SER A 21 -33.76 -10.20 16.24
N SER A 22 -34.01 -11.25 17.01
CA SER A 22 -35.31 -11.58 17.61
C SER A 22 -35.60 -10.84 18.94
N GLY A 23 -34.66 -10.03 19.44
CA GLY A 23 -34.84 -9.19 20.63
C GLY A 23 -34.52 -9.87 21.96
N TYR A 24 -33.95 -11.08 21.95
CA TYR A 24 -33.50 -11.77 23.17
C TYR A 24 -32.03 -11.47 23.46
N VAL A 25 -31.63 -11.58 24.73
CA VAL A 25 -30.21 -11.49 25.10
C VAL A 25 -29.51 -12.76 24.65
N ASN A 26 -28.42 -12.59 23.91
CA ASN A 26 -27.48 -13.64 23.56
C ASN A 26 -26.46 -13.79 24.71
N GLU A 27 -26.74 -14.72 25.61
CA GLU A 27 -25.92 -14.99 26.81
C GLU A 27 -24.51 -15.53 26.50
N ASP A 28 -24.26 -15.91 25.25
CA ASP A 28 -22.96 -16.43 24.81
C ASP A 28 -21.97 -15.31 24.46
N VAL A 29 -22.46 -14.07 24.31
CA VAL A 29 -21.63 -12.91 23.98
C VAL A 29 -21.48 -12.00 25.19
N PHE A 30 -20.24 -11.81 25.61
CA PHE A 30 -19.89 -10.84 26.65
C PHE A 30 -19.28 -9.60 26.02
N ALA A 31 -19.80 -8.44 26.38
CA ALA A 31 -19.33 -7.17 25.87
C ALA A 31 -19.16 -6.16 27.01
N TYR A 32 -17.98 -5.55 27.14
CA TYR A 32 -17.75 -4.50 28.12
C TYR A 32 -16.81 -3.43 27.60
N SER A 33 -17.00 -2.20 28.06
CA SER A 33 -16.13 -1.07 27.76
C SER A 33 -15.49 -0.51 29.01
N ASN A 34 -14.39 0.22 28.79
CA ASN A 34 -13.74 1.01 29.82
C ASN A 34 -13.05 2.22 29.19
N GLN A 35 -12.73 3.20 30.02
CA GLN A 35 -11.97 4.38 29.61
C GLN A 35 -11.00 4.82 30.72
N CYS A 36 -9.87 5.38 30.32
CA CYS A 36 -8.90 5.98 31.23
C CYS A 36 -8.10 7.04 30.49
N GLY A 37 -8.01 8.27 31.03
CA GLY A 37 -7.19 9.32 30.42
C GLY A 37 -7.57 9.70 28.98
N GLY A 38 -8.85 9.53 28.60
CA GLY A 38 -9.37 9.79 27.25
C GLY A 38 -9.24 8.60 26.28
N GLU A 39 -8.42 7.61 26.61
CA GLU A 39 -8.35 6.33 25.91
C GLU A 39 -9.60 5.49 26.21
N LYS A 40 -10.03 4.71 25.22
CA LYS A 40 -11.28 3.94 25.23
C LYS A 40 -10.98 2.51 24.78
N ALA A 41 -11.63 1.55 25.42
CA ALA A 41 -11.56 0.14 25.07
C ALA A 41 -12.96 -0.47 25.04
N LEU A 42 -13.22 -1.35 24.07
CA LEU A 42 -14.40 -2.20 24.02
C LEU A 42 -13.95 -3.63 23.74
N VAL A 43 -14.24 -4.53 24.67
CA VAL A 43 -13.93 -5.95 24.59
C VAL A 43 -15.22 -6.71 24.33
N ILE A 44 -15.18 -7.59 23.34
CA ILE A 44 -16.33 -8.41 22.94
C ILE A 44 -15.82 -9.81 22.69
N TYR A 45 -16.40 -10.81 23.35
CA TYR A 45 -16.01 -12.19 23.09
C TYR A 45 -17.20 -13.13 23.11
N ASN A 46 -17.10 -14.16 22.27
CA ASN A 46 -17.98 -15.30 22.28
C ASN A 46 -17.43 -16.33 23.28
N ASN A 47 -18.27 -16.79 24.20
CA ASN A 47 -17.89 -17.77 25.22
C ASN A 47 -18.24 -19.23 24.82
N ARG A 48 -18.70 -19.44 23.59
CA ARG A 48 -19.02 -20.77 23.04
C ARG A 48 -18.37 -21.02 21.69
N TYR A 49 -18.44 -22.28 21.27
CA TYR A 49 -17.88 -22.74 20.01
C TYR A 49 -18.76 -22.37 18.80
N GLU A 50 -20.07 -22.32 18.99
CA GLU A 50 -21.01 -21.92 17.96
C GLU A 50 -20.89 -20.44 17.63
N ARG A 51 -21.14 -20.08 16.37
CA ARG A 51 -21.19 -18.68 15.94
C ARG A 51 -22.29 -17.93 16.67
N ALA A 52 -21.96 -16.75 17.18
CA ALA A 52 -22.88 -15.86 17.87
C ALA A 52 -23.00 -14.52 17.12
N GLU A 53 -24.21 -13.97 17.06
CA GLU A 53 -24.46 -12.65 16.46
C GLU A 53 -25.43 -11.83 17.31
N GLY A 54 -25.34 -10.51 17.17
CA GLY A 54 -26.25 -9.60 17.84
C GLY A 54 -25.81 -8.14 17.78
N TRP A 55 -26.47 -7.32 18.60
CA TRP A 55 -26.25 -5.89 18.71
C TRP A 55 -25.91 -5.51 20.14
N ILE A 56 -24.82 -4.77 20.29
CA ILE A 56 -24.39 -4.20 21.56
C ILE A 56 -24.77 -2.72 21.54
N LYS A 57 -25.74 -2.35 22.38
CA LYS A 57 -26.27 -0.98 22.43
C LYS A 57 -26.43 -0.46 23.85
N THR A 58 -27.12 -1.20 24.71
CA THR A 58 -27.49 -0.74 26.05
C THR A 58 -26.80 -1.59 27.09
N SER A 59 -26.32 -0.94 28.15
CA SER A 59 -25.67 -1.63 29.26
C SER A 59 -26.66 -2.48 30.05
N VAL A 60 -26.14 -3.44 30.80
CA VAL A 60 -26.88 -4.00 31.94
C VAL A 60 -27.24 -2.89 32.93
N ALA A 61 -28.24 -3.11 33.77
CA ALA A 61 -28.59 -2.16 34.82
C ALA A 61 -27.45 -2.05 35.85
N MET A 62 -26.96 -0.84 36.07
CA MET A 62 -25.89 -0.55 37.04
C MET A 62 -26.44 0.25 38.21
N ASN A 63 -25.95 -0.03 39.42
CA ASN A 63 -26.36 0.71 40.60
C ASN A 63 -25.40 1.89 40.83
N LEU A 64 -25.90 3.11 40.67
CA LEU A 64 -25.13 4.34 40.87
C LEU A 64 -25.70 5.14 42.04
N GLU A 65 -24.80 5.75 42.81
CA GLU A 65 -25.15 6.69 43.87
C GLU A 65 -25.34 8.08 43.27
N ILE A 66 -26.58 8.57 43.27
CA ILE A 66 -26.97 9.88 42.74
C ILE A 66 -27.74 10.60 43.84
N ASP A 67 -27.31 11.81 44.19
CA ASP A 67 -27.93 12.66 45.23
C ASP A 67 -28.11 11.95 46.59
N GLY A 68 -27.15 11.08 46.97
CA GLY A 68 -27.19 10.32 48.22
C GLY A 68 -28.13 9.11 48.24
N GLY A 69 -28.68 8.70 47.08
CA GLY A 69 -29.52 7.52 46.91
C GLY A 69 -29.03 6.58 45.81
N ARG A 70 -29.28 5.27 45.98
CA ARG A 70 -28.97 4.25 44.97
C ARG A 70 -30.04 4.21 43.89
N ARG A 71 -29.65 4.36 42.62
CA ARG A 71 -30.55 4.27 41.45
C ARG A 71 -29.98 3.30 40.43
N LEU A 72 -30.87 2.50 39.82
CA LEU A 72 -30.53 1.69 38.66
C LEU A 72 -30.49 2.57 37.42
N VAL A 73 -29.36 2.58 36.73
CA VAL A 73 -29.11 3.37 35.52
C VAL A 73 -28.55 2.45 34.44
N GLN A 74 -28.95 2.69 33.20
CA GLN A 74 -28.34 2.08 32.02
C GLN A 74 -27.65 3.17 31.19
N LYS A 75 -26.56 2.81 30.54
CA LYS A 75 -25.86 3.65 29.57
C LYS A 75 -25.97 3.01 28.20
N ASP A 76 -26.19 3.83 27.19
CA ASP A 76 -25.98 3.37 25.82
C ASP A 76 -24.47 3.30 25.48
N LEU A 77 -24.14 2.67 24.35
CA LEU A 77 -22.77 2.45 23.92
C LEU A 77 -21.98 3.76 23.79
N CYS A 78 -22.59 4.79 23.20
CA CYS A 78 -21.96 6.10 23.08
C CYS A 78 -21.70 6.75 24.44
N ALA A 79 -22.63 6.65 25.40
CA ALA A 79 -22.45 7.18 26.75
C ALA A 79 -21.38 6.41 27.54
N GLY A 80 -21.29 5.09 27.37
CA GLY A 80 -20.28 4.28 28.06
C GLY A 80 -18.86 4.49 27.52
N LEU A 81 -18.72 4.75 26.22
CA LEU A 81 -17.44 5.05 25.58
C LEU A 81 -17.14 6.56 25.46
N ASN A 82 -18.04 7.43 25.92
CA ASN A 82 -17.96 8.88 25.75
C ASN A 82 -17.74 9.30 24.29
N LEU A 83 -18.60 8.81 23.39
CA LEU A 83 -18.61 9.12 21.96
C LEU A 83 -19.60 10.24 21.67
N ARG A 84 -19.19 11.16 20.79
CA ARG A 84 -20.08 12.14 20.14
C ARG A 84 -21.14 11.43 19.29
N ARG A 85 -22.27 12.10 19.11
CA ARG A 85 -23.46 11.59 18.39
C ARG A 85 -23.77 12.38 17.12
N ASP A 86 -22.82 13.18 16.66
CA ASP A 86 -23.03 14.06 15.50
C ASP A 86 -23.16 13.22 14.22
N ASP A 87 -24.12 13.56 13.36
CA ASP A 87 -24.43 12.79 12.14
C ASP A 87 -23.25 12.73 11.15
N ASN A 88 -22.35 13.72 11.19
CA ASN A 88 -21.16 13.79 10.36
C ASN A 88 -19.92 13.18 11.01
N CYS A 89 -20.04 12.58 12.19
CA CYS A 89 -18.91 11.98 12.91
C CYS A 89 -18.84 10.47 12.63
N PHE A 90 -17.64 9.99 12.35
CA PHE A 90 -17.30 8.59 12.18
C PHE A 90 -16.14 8.21 13.12
N TYR A 91 -16.07 6.94 13.48
CA TYR A 91 -15.00 6.38 14.29
C TYR A 91 -14.29 5.26 13.54
N ILE A 92 -12.97 5.28 13.61
CA ILE A 92 -12.14 4.11 13.34
C ILE A 92 -12.05 3.32 14.64
N LEU A 93 -12.43 2.05 14.62
CA LEU A 93 -12.27 1.13 15.74
C LEU A 93 -11.15 0.14 15.38
N LYS A 94 -10.05 0.15 16.14
CA LYS A 94 -8.88 -0.69 15.86
C LYS A 94 -8.97 -1.97 16.66
N ASP A 95 -9.14 -3.10 15.99
CA ASP A 95 -9.12 -4.40 16.63
C ASP A 95 -7.69 -4.88 16.85
N ALA A 96 -7.25 -4.84 18.10
CA ALA A 96 -5.90 -5.21 18.50
C ALA A 96 -5.60 -6.71 18.34
N VAL A 97 -6.64 -7.55 18.22
CA VAL A 97 -6.47 -9.01 18.07
C VAL A 97 -6.19 -9.39 16.63
N HIS A 98 -6.98 -8.87 15.69
CA HIS A 98 -6.90 -9.24 14.28
C HIS A 98 -6.11 -8.23 13.43
N GLY A 99 -5.75 -7.07 13.98
CA GLY A 99 -5.03 -6.02 13.25
C GLY A 99 -5.86 -5.35 12.17
N LEU A 100 -7.19 -5.36 12.30
CA LEU A 100 -8.12 -4.71 11.38
C LEU A 100 -8.71 -3.44 12.00
N GLU A 101 -9.07 -2.51 11.14
CA GLU A 101 -9.76 -1.27 11.45
C GLU A 101 -11.18 -1.30 10.89
N TYR A 102 -12.14 -0.81 11.67
CA TYR A 102 -13.55 -0.79 11.30
C TYR A 102 -14.06 0.65 11.32
N LEU A 103 -14.72 1.07 10.24
CA LEU A 103 -15.36 2.38 10.17
C LEU A 103 -16.82 2.28 10.65
N ARG A 104 -17.23 3.13 11.59
CA ARG A 104 -18.60 3.23 12.08
C ARG A 104 -19.04 4.69 12.24
N SER A 105 -20.21 5.04 11.76
CA SER A 105 -20.84 6.34 12.00
C SER A 105 -21.31 6.45 13.45
N ALA A 106 -21.17 7.64 14.03
CA ALA A 106 -21.70 7.98 15.34
C ALA A 106 -23.22 7.80 15.40
N ARG A 107 -23.90 8.07 14.28
CA ARG A 107 -25.34 7.83 14.11
C ARG A 107 -25.69 6.35 14.28
N GLN A 108 -25.00 5.44 13.57
CA GLN A 108 -25.24 4.00 13.74
C GLN A 108 -25.01 3.55 15.19
N LEU A 109 -23.89 3.97 15.79
CA LEU A 109 -23.53 3.59 17.17
C LEU A 109 -24.55 4.10 18.19
N SER A 110 -25.16 5.26 17.96
CA SER A 110 -26.16 5.83 18.87
C SER A 110 -27.57 5.26 18.66
N GLU A 111 -28.01 5.10 17.41
CA GLU A 111 -29.36 4.64 17.08
C GLU A 111 -29.52 3.13 17.17
N ALA A 112 -28.58 2.36 16.62
CA ALA A 112 -28.66 0.90 16.52
C ALA A 112 -27.66 0.18 17.44
N GLY A 113 -26.55 0.84 17.79
CA GLY A 113 -25.43 0.22 18.48
C GLY A 113 -24.43 -0.43 17.52
N LEU A 114 -23.58 -1.29 18.06
CA LEU A 114 -22.58 -2.03 17.29
C LEU A 114 -23.09 -3.43 16.96
N LYS A 115 -23.28 -3.73 15.67
CA LYS A 115 -23.52 -5.10 15.20
C LYS A 115 -22.25 -5.91 15.30
N VAL A 116 -22.36 -7.12 15.86
CA VAL A 116 -21.26 -8.09 15.97
C VAL A 116 -21.68 -9.45 15.43
N ALA A 117 -20.72 -10.14 14.81
CA ALA A 117 -20.82 -11.54 14.44
C ALA A 117 -19.46 -12.17 14.79
N LEU A 118 -19.50 -13.16 15.67
CA LEU A 118 -18.33 -13.78 16.26
C LEU A 118 -18.39 -15.28 15.98
N ASP A 119 -17.35 -15.81 15.34
CA ASP A 119 -17.17 -17.26 15.23
C ASP A 119 -16.77 -17.85 16.61
N GLY A 120 -16.53 -19.15 16.67
CA GLY A 120 -16.29 -19.87 17.93
C GLY A 120 -15.13 -19.29 18.74
N PHE A 121 -15.41 -18.95 20.00
CA PHE A 121 -14.48 -18.34 20.95
C PHE A 121 -13.79 -17.05 20.44
N GLN A 122 -14.32 -16.41 19.39
CA GLN A 122 -13.72 -15.22 18.82
C GLN A 122 -13.77 -14.05 19.81
N LEU A 123 -12.70 -13.26 19.81
CA LEU A 123 -12.48 -12.10 20.66
C LEU A 123 -12.16 -10.88 19.79
N HIS A 124 -12.89 -9.80 19.97
CA HIS A 124 -12.52 -8.47 19.49
C HIS A 124 -12.08 -7.60 20.67
N VAL A 125 -10.96 -6.90 20.50
CA VAL A 125 -10.50 -5.87 21.44
C VAL A 125 -10.35 -4.57 20.67
N PHE A 126 -11.42 -3.80 20.62
CA PHE A 126 -11.42 -2.50 19.97
C PHE A 126 -10.75 -1.45 20.85
N LEU A 127 -9.70 -0.87 20.33
CA LEU A 127 -8.95 0.26 20.87
C LEU A 127 -9.02 1.43 19.89
N GLY A 128 -8.50 2.59 20.31
CA GLY A 128 -8.21 3.70 19.41
C GLY A 128 -9.44 4.11 18.59
N PHE A 129 -10.44 4.68 19.26
CA PHE A 129 -11.65 5.23 18.65
C PHE A 129 -11.34 6.59 18.01
N ASP A 130 -10.59 6.58 16.91
CA ASP A 130 -10.15 7.81 16.24
C ASP A 130 -11.34 8.44 15.51
N GLU A 131 -11.58 9.73 15.76
CA GLU A 131 -12.66 10.50 15.13
C GLU A 131 -12.29 10.93 13.70
N LEU A 132 -13.25 10.84 12.79
CA LEU A 132 -13.25 11.41 11.44
C LEU A 132 -14.53 12.21 11.22
N CYS A 133 -14.41 13.36 10.57
CA CYS A 133 -15.57 14.18 10.20
C CYS A 133 -15.84 14.05 8.69
N ASP A 134 -17.09 13.78 8.32
CA ASP A 134 -17.54 13.72 6.94
C ASP A 134 -18.12 15.06 6.51
N TYR A 135 -17.47 15.71 5.55
CA TYR A 135 -17.91 17.01 5.02
C TYR A 135 -18.56 16.91 3.65
N ASP A 136 -18.39 15.79 2.95
CA ASP A 136 -18.81 15.64 1.55
C ASP A 136 -19.47 14.28 1.23
N GLY A 137 -19.79 13.48 2.26
CA GLY A 137 -20.52 12.22 2.14
C GLY A 137 -19.64 11.02 1.78
N SER A 138 -18.32 11.22 1.67
CA SER A 138 -17.40 10.16 1.26
C SER A 138 -17.10 9.13 2.34
N LEU A 139 -17.12 9.52 3.63
CA LEU A 139 -16.98 8.54 4.72
C LEU A 139 -18.25 7.71 4.85
N PHE A 140 -19.42 8.31 4.64
CA PHE A 140 -20.67 7.58 4.54
C PHE A 140 -20.64 6.55 3.39
N GLU A 141 -20.17 6.95 2.21
CA GLU A 141 -20.01 6.03 1.08
C GLU A 141 -19.01 4.90 1.39
N LEU A 142 -17.90 5.22 2.06
CA LEU A 142 -16.92 4.21 2.49
C LEU A 142 -17.55 3.22 3.48
N GLU A 143 -18.21 3.70 4.54
CA GLU A 143 -18.88 2.83 5.52
C GLU A 143 -19.87 1.89 4.83
N ARG A 144 -20.67 2.42 3.90
CA ARG A 144 -21.64 1.64 3.11
C ARG A 144 -20.96 0.55 2.29
N ARG A 145 -19.84 0.86 1.64
CA ARG A 145 -19.07 -0.12 0.83
C ARG A 145 -18.42 -1.19 1.70
N LEU A 146 -17.91 -0.83 2.87
CA LEU A 146 -17.33 -1.78 3.82
C LEU A 146 -18.40 -2.69 4.40
N ALA A 147 -19.67 -2.25 4.46
CA ALA A 147 -20.81 -3.05 4.90
C ALA A 147 -20.59 -3.72 6.27
N GLY A 148 -19.89 -3.03 7.17
CA GLY A 148 -19.52 -3.54 8.48
C GLY A 148 -18.22 -4.36 8.53
N GLY A 149 -17.62 -4.70 7.40
CA GLY A 149 -16.32 -5.37 7.30
C GLY A 149 -15.16 -4.51 7.81
N GLY A 150 -14.09 -5.18 8.25
CA GLY A 150 -12.84 -4.54 8.66
C GLY A 150 -11.85 -4.48 7.50
N VAL A 151 -10.99 -3.46 7.50
CA VAL A 151 -9.89 -3.27 6.55
C VAL A 151 -8.57 -3.12 7.28
N ALA A 152 -7.43 -3.30 6.61
CA ALA A 152 -6.14 -3.12 7.27
C ALA A 152 -5.89 -1.66 7.72
N ASP A 153 -6.38 -0.69 6.94
CA ASP A 153 -6.24 0.74 7.23
C ASP A 153 -7.43 1.51 6.62
N VAL A 154 -8.26 2.12 7.48
CA VAL A 154 -9.45 2.86 7.04
C VAL A 154 -9.08 4.15 6.31
N ARG A 155 -7.98 4.81 6.69
CA ARG A 155 -7.55 6.07 6.06
C ARG A 155 -7.02 5.81 4.66
N LEU A 156 -6.31 4.71 4.45
CA LEU A 156 -5.90 4.27 3.12
C LEU A 156 -7.10 3.92 2.24
N ALA A 157 -8.05 3.13 2.75
CA ALA A 157 -9.28 2.81 2.02
C ALA A 157 -10.09 4.07 1.66
N TYR A 158 -10.09 5.06 2.54
CA TYR A 158 -10.69 6.37 2.29
C TYR A 158 -9.98 7.15 1.18
N GLN A 159 -8.65 7.17 1.18
CA GLN A 159 -7.87 7.79 0.10
C GLN A 159 -8.10 7.07 -1.24
N GLU A 160 -8.13 5.74 -1.27
CA GLU A 160 -8.45 4.98 -2.48
C GLU A 160 -9.83 5.31 -3.03
N LEU A 161 -10.83 5.47 -2.16
CA LEU A 161 -12.18 5.90 -2.57
C LEU A 161 -12.15 7.31 -3.19
N LYS A 162 -11.43 8.25 -2.58
CA LYS A 162 -11.29 9.64 -3.06
C LYS A 162 -10.56 9.75 -4.39
N LEU A 163 -9.65 8.82 -4.64
CA LEU A 163 -8.82 8.76 -5.83
C LEU A 163 -9.28 7.67 -6.79
N ALA A 164 -10.51 7.16 -6.65
CA ALA A 164 -10.99 6.04 -7.46
C ALA A 164 -10.96 6.35 -8.97
N ASP A 165 -11.11 7.62 -9.35
CA ASP A 165 -10.96 8.13 -10.71
C ASP A 165 -9.56 7.87 -11.30
N ILE A 166 -8.52 7.80 -10.47
CA ILE A 166 -7.13 7.54 -10.88
C ILE A 166 -6.68 6.12 -10.51
N VAL A 167 -6.94 5.68 -9.28
CA VAL A 167 -6.50 4.40 -8.73
C VAL A 167 -7.03 3.22 -9.54
N LEU A 168 -8.30 3.26 -9.95
CA LEU A 168 -8.89 2.17 -10.74
C LEU A 168 -8.26 2.04 -12.14
N PRO A 169 -8.21 3.09 -12.97
CA PRO A 169 -7.57 2.97 -14.27
C PRO A 169 -6.05 2.76 -14.17
N LEU A 170 -5.38 3.23 -13.11
CA LEU A 170 -3.95 2.95 -12.89
C LEU A 170 -3.71 1.46 -12.64
N LYS A 171 -4.48 0.84 -11.72
CA LYS A 171 -4.40 -0.60 -11.47
C LYS A 171 -4.71 -1.40 -12.74
N ALA A 172 -5.72 -0.99 -13.51
CA ALA A 172 -6.07 -1.65 -14.76
C ALA A 172 -4.96 -1.54 -15.82
N ALA A 173 -4.35 -0.35 -16.00
CA ALA A 173 -3.25 -0.15 -16.93
C ALA A 173 -2.01 -0.96 -16.56
N LEU A 174 -1.66 -1.01 -15.27
CA LEU A 174 -0.55 -1.82 -14.77
C LEU A 174 -0.82 -3.32 -14.98
N ALA A 175 -1.99 -3.82 -14.59
CA ALA A 175 -2.33 -5.23 -14.74
C ALA A 175 -2.38 -5.65 -16.23
N ALA A 176 -2.96 -4.82 -17.09
CA ALA A 176 -3.03 -5.05 -18.53
C ALA A 176 -1.63 -5.07 -19.17
N ALA A 177 -0.76 -4.12 -18.81
CA ALA A 177 0.61 -4.07 -19.32
C ALA A 177 1.45 -5.29 -18.89
N ILE A 178 1.30 -5.73 -17.63
CA ILE A 178 1.99 -6.94 -17.16
C ILE A 178 1.43 -8.19 -17.84
N GLY A 179 0.11 -8.24 -18.05
CA GLY A 179 -0.57 -9.37 -18.70
C GLY A 179 -0.49 -9.42 -20.22
N CYS A 180 0.14 -8.42 -20.86
CA CYS A 180 0.23 -8.31 -22.32
C CYS A 180 -1.14 -8.27 -23.04
N GLU A 181 -2.22 -7.88 -22.34
CA GLU A 181 -3.59 -7.92 -22.87
C GLU A 181 -4.31 -6.60 -22.61
N GLY A 182 -4.77 -5.94 -23.66
CA GLY A 182 -5.57 -4.71 -23.56
C GLY A 182 -4.81 -3.48 -23.02
N GLN A 183 -3.48 -3.51 -22.97
CA GLN A 183 -2.68 -2.44 -22.36
C GLN A 183 -2.89 -1.05 -22.99
N VAL A 184 -3.06 -0.97 -24.31
CA VAL A 184 -3.27 0.31 -25.01
C VAL A 184 -4.57 0.96 -24.56
N GLU A 185 -5.66 0.19 -24.50
CA GLU A 185 -6.96 0.70 -24.07
C GLU A 185 -6.95 1.08 -22.58
N ALA A 186 -6.34 0.23 -21.73
CA ALA A 186 -6.24 0.50 -20.31
C ALA A 186 -5.38 1.75 -20.02
N LEU A 187 -4.26 1.93 -20.73
CA LEU A 187 -3.44 3.14 -20.64
C LEU A 187 -4.20 4.38 -21.12
N ALA A 188 -4.91 4.30 -22.25
CA ALA A 188 -5.68 5.43 -22.76
C ALA A 188 -6.73 5.91 -21.73
N ARG A 189 -7.39 4.97 -21.03
CA ARG A 189 -8.31 5.30 -19.92
C ARG A 189 -7.59 5.99 -18.75
N LEU A 190 -6.41 5.50 -18.35
CA LEU A 190 -5.58 6.14 -17.32
C LEU A 190 -5.18 7.56 -17.71
N LEU A 191 -4.62 7.75 -18.91
CA LEU A 191 -4.18 9.07 -19.38
C LEU A 191 -5.35 10.05 -19.48
N THR A 192 -6.52 9.58 -19.92
CA THR A 192 -7.74 10.40 -19.96
C THR A 192 -8.16 10.85 -18.56
N ALA A 193 -8.19 9.93 -17.59
CA ALA A 193 -8.56 10.25 -16.21
C ALA A 193 -7.55 11.22 -15.56
N ALA A 194 -6.25 10.95 -15.73
CA ALA A 194 -5.18 11.81 -15.24
C ALA A 194 -5.23 13.21 -15.87
N ALA A 195 -5.49 13.32 -17.17
CA ALA A 195 -5.58 14.60 -17.87
C ALA A 195 -6.79 15.42 -17.37
N ALA A 196 -7.94 14.77 -17.17
CA ALA A 196 -9.12 15.41 -16.60
C ALA A 196 -8.85 15.95 -15.19
N ARG A 197 -8.16 15.17 -14.34
CA ARG A 197 -7.80 15.58 -12.98
C ARG A 197 -6.80 16.74 -12.95
N LEU A 198 -5.80 16.71 -13.83
CA LEU A 198 -4.79 17.75 -13.96
C LEU A 198 -5.28 18.99 -14.74
N GLN A 199 -6.45 18.91 -15.38
CA GLN A 199 -6.99 19.94 -16.27
C GLN A 199 -6.06 20.28 -17.44
N VAL A 200 -5.44 19.26 -18.03
CA VAL A 200 -4.58 19.38 -19.21
C VAL A 200 -5.16 18.59 -20.39
N ALA A 201 -4.68 18.88 -21.60
CA ALA A 201 -5.02 18.06 -22.76
C ALA A 201 -4.41 16.66 -22.62
N VAL A 202 -5.15 15.64 -23.05
CA VAL A 202 -4.59 14.29 -23.20
C VAL A 202 -3.53 14.39 -24.31
N PRO A 203 -2.25 14.10 -24.02
CA PRO A 203 -1.25 14.02 -25.07
C PRO A 203 -1.58 12.86 -26.02
N GLU A 204 -0.94 12.79 -27.18
CA GLU A 204 -0.84 11.53 -27.93
C GLU A 204 0.42 10.75 -27.51
N PRO A 205 0.39 9.88 -26.48
CA PRO A 205 1.51 8.98 -26.30
C PRO A 205 1.07 7.54 -26.02
N LEU A 206 1.54 6.66 -26.90
CA LEU A 206 1.51 5.19 -26.80
C LEU A 206 2.88 4.61 -27.19
N GLY A 207 3.92 5.46 -27.20
CA GLY A 207 5.18 5.19 -27.87
C GLY A 207 5.98 4.06 -27.21
N LEU A 208 6.06 4.06 -25.89
CA LEU A 208 6.78 3.04 -25.12
C LEU A 208 5.99 1.74 -25.03
N LEU A 209 4.67 1.77 -24.83
CA LEU A 209 3.88 0.52 -24.82
C LEU A 209 3.86 -0.17 -26.19
N ALA A 210 3.69 0.58 -27.28
CA ALA A 210 3.78 -0.01 -28.62
C ALA A 210 5.17 -0.61 -28.87
N ARG A 211 6.23 -0.02 -28.32
CA ARG A 211 7.60 -0.55 -28.42
C ARG A 211 7.81 -1.75 -27.51
N LEU A 212 7.16 -1.78 -26.34
CA LEU A 212 7.14 -2.93 -25.46
C LEU A 212 6.40 -4.11 -26.10
N GLU A 213 5.32 -3.86 -26.86
CA GLU A 213 4.63 -4.89 -27.64
C GLU A 213 5.51 -5.44 -28.78
N VAL A 214 6.23 -4.56 -29.47
CA VAL A 214 7.16 -4.95 -30.54
C VAL A 214 8.31 -5.79 -30.00
N LEU A 215 8.87 -5.39 -28.85
CA LEU A 215 9.83 -6.20 -28.10
C LEU A 215 9.06 -7.38 -27.50
N SER A 216 8.80 -8.41 -28.29
CA SER A 216 8.04 -9.55 -27.79
C SER A 216 8.73 -10.14 -26.55
N ALA A 217 7.95 -10.77 -25.65
CA ALA A 217 8.52 -11.49 -24.51
C ALA A 217 9.61 -12.49 -24.96
N ALA A 218 9.44 -13.09 -26.16
CA ALA A 218 10.42 -13.96 -26.79
C ALA A 218 11.71 -13.23 -27.24
N GLU A 219 11.62 -12.02 -27.80
CA GLU A 219 12.81 -11.23 -28.17
C GLU A 219 13.58 -10.73 -26.94
N MET A 220 12.86 -10.39 -25.86
CA MET A 220 13.48 -10.13 -24.56
C MET A 220 14.08 -11.39 -23.96
N GLU A 221 13.42 -12.53 -24.09
CA GLU A 221 13.89 -13.81 -23.60
C GLU A 221 15.16 -14.25 -24.32
N ASP A 222 15.20 -14.18 -25.66
CA ASP A 222 16.39 -14.44 -26.45
C ASP A 222 17.52 -13.47 -26.09
N TRP A 223 17.21 -12.18 -25.92
CA TRP A 223 18.21 -11.20 -25.50
C TRP A 223 18.71 -11.42 -24.06
N LEU A 224 17.82 -11.72 -23.12
CA LEU A 224 18.17 -12.06 -21.74
C LEU A 224 18.99 -13.34 -21.72
N ALA A 225 18.66 -14.34 -22.53
CA ALA A 225 19.41 -15.58 -22.65
C ALA A 225 20.82 -15.34 -23.25
N ASP A 226 20.93 -14.54 -24.31
CA ASP A 226 22.19 -14.31 -25.03
C ASP A 226 23.11 -13.30 -24.33
N SER A 227 22.53 -12.24 -23.75
CA SER A 227 23.30 -11.11 -23.21
C SER A 227 23.38 -11.09 -21.69
N LEU A 228 22.42 -11.70 -20.99
CA LEU A 228 22.30 -11.68 -19.53
C LEU A 228 21.79 -13.02 -18.96
N PRO A 229 22.44 -14.18 -19.27
CA PRO A 229 21.93 -15.51 -18.91
C PRO A 229 21.72 -15.70 -17.40
N GLN A 230 22.32 -14.83 -16.59
CA GLN A 230 22.21 -14.80 -15.13
C GLN A 230 20.84 -14.30 -14.64
N LEU A 231 20.02 -13.71 -15.51
CA LEU A 231 18.64 -13.27 -15.24
C LEU A 231 17.58 -14.30 -15.68
N GLN A 232 17.99 -15.47 -16.20
CA GLN A 232 17.08 -16.50 -16.72
C GLN A 232 16.04 -16.99 -15.73
N GLN A 233 16.31 -16.93 -14.41
CA GLN A 233 15.35 -17.33 -13.38
C GLN A 233 14.36 -16.21 -12.97
N GLY A 234 14.34 -15.06 -13.69
CA GLY A 234 13.58 -13.87 -13.31
C GLY A 234 12.87 -13.14 -14.46
N HIS A 235 12.57 -13.83 -15.56
CA HIS A 235 11.91 -13.23 -16.74
C HIS A 235 10.61 -12.51 -16.37
N ASP A 236 9.75 -13.14 -15.57
CA ASP A 236 8.49 -12.53 -15.11
C ASP A 236 8.72 -11.25 -14.29
N ALA A 237 9.83 -11.18 -13.54
CA ALA A 237 10.17 -10.00 -12.76
C ALA A 237 10.69 -8.85 -13.62
N ALA A 238 11.61 -9.15 -14.54
CA ALA A 238 12.13 -8.15 -15.48
C ALA A 238 11.01 -7.57 -16.36
N TRP A 239 10.13 -8.44 -16.90
CA TRP A 239 8.98 -8.01 -17.68
C TRP A 239 8.01 -7.16 -16.87
N ARG A 240 7.61 -7.61 -15.67
CA ARG A 240 6.70 -6.86 -14.79
C ARG A 240 7.23 -5.47 -14.45
N LEU A 241 8.52 -5.36 -14.13
CA LEU A 241 9.18 -4.09 -13.84
C LEU A 241 9.18 -3.19 -15.07
N LEU A 242 9.49 -3.71 -16.25
CA LEU A 242 9.50 -2.94 -17.49
C LEU A 242 8.11 -2.47 -17.91
N ALA A 243 7.11 -3.35 -17.84
CA ALA A 243 5.72 -3.02 -18.14
C ALA A 243 5.20 -1.93 -17.19
N SER A 244 5.48 -2.08 -15.88
CA SER A 244 5.14 -1.07 -14.87
C SER A 244 5.85 0.26 -15.14
N TYR A 245 7.15 0.21 -15.48
CA TYR A 245 7.93 1.38 -15.86
C TYR A 245 7.33 2.07 -17.10
N ALA A 246 6.99 1.31 -18.15
CA ALA A 246 6.42 1.83 -19.38
C ALA A 246 5.13 2.62 -19.14
N VAL A 247 4.19 2.06 -18.37
CA VAL A 247 2.94 2.74 -17.99
C VAL A 247 3.22 4.06 -17.25
N LEU A 248 4.14 4.03 -16.27
CA LEU A 248 4.46 5.22 -15.48
C LEU A 248 5.22 6.28 -16.28
N ARG A 249 6.00 5.87 -17.29
CA ARG A 249 6.68 6.80 -18.21
C ARG A 249 5.73 7.47 -19.18
N GLU A 250 4.72 6.76 -19.66
CA GLU A 250 3.65 7.37 -20.45
C GLU A 250 2.84 8.37 -19.60
N LEU A 251 2.59 8.03 -18.34
CA LEU A 251 1.97 8.95 -17.38
C LEU A 251 2.84 10.19 -17.11
N ASP A 252 4.16 10.02 -17.00
CA ASP A 252 5.14 11.11 -16.85
C ASP A 252 5.07 12.14 -17.99
N VAL A 253 4.80 11.70 -19.22
CA VAL A 253 4.67 12.61 -20.38
C VAL A 253 3.53 13.60 -20.16
N LEU A 254 2.39 13.10 -19.68
CA LEU A 254 1.24 13.91 -19.30
C LEU A 254 1.53 14.80 -18.08
N LEU A 255 2.13 14.25 -17.03
CA LEU A 255 2.43 14.98 -15.80
C LEU A 255 3.37 16.18 -16.03
N LYS A 256 4.32 16.05 -16.95
CA LYS A 256 5.20 17.16 -17.34
C LYS A 256 4.45 18.36 -17.91
N ALA A 257 3.33 18.13 -18.62
CA ALA A 257 2.49 19.23 -19.11
C ALA A 257 1.86 20.04 -17.96
N ALA A 258 1.71 19.42 -16.78
CA ALA A 258 1.27 20.05 -15.54
C ALA A 258 2.43 20.46 -14.62
N SER A 259 3.67 20.51 -15.12
CA SER A 259 4.89 20.78 -14.32
C SER A 259 5.08 19.83 -13.13
N SER A 260 4.68 18.58 -13.30
CA SER A 260 4.78 17.49 -12.31
C SER A 260 5.46 16.26 -12.92
N SER A 261 5.73 15.24 -12.11
CA SER A 261 6.25 13.94 -12.51
C SER A 261 5.55 12.81 -11.74
N ALA A 262 5.70 11.58 -12.23
CA ALA A 262 5.19 10.37 -11.62
C ALA A 262 5.79 10.15 -10.22
N LEU A 263 7.00 10.68 -9.97
CA LEU A 263 7.60 10.70 -8.64
C LEU A 263 6.95 11.72 -7.71
N ASP A 264 6.53 12.88 -8.24
CA ASP A 264 5.87 13.92 -7.44
C ASP A 264 4.48 13.46 -7.00
N VAL A 265 3.73 12.81 -7.90
CA VAL A 265 2.39 12.27 -7.58
C VAL A 265 2.41 10.86 -6.99
N PHE A 266 3.59 10.31 -6.71
CA PHE A 266 3.74 8.89 -6.35
C PHE A 266 2.95 8.51 -5.10
N ASP A 267 3.04 9.36 -4.07
CA ASP A 267 2.29 9.19 -2.82
C ASP A 267 0.89 9.78 -2.95
N GLU A 268 0.75 10.95 -3.59
CA GLU A 268 -0.54 11.65 -3.74
C GLU A 268 -1.59 10.84 -4.49
N TRP A 269 -1.17 10.08 -5.51
CA TRP A 269 -2.05 9.26 -6.34
C TRP A 269 -1.96 7.77 -5.98
N LEU A 270 -1.33 7.45 -4.85
CA LEU A 270 -1.16 6.09 -4.35
C LEU A 270 -0.51 5.13 -5.37
N VAL A 271 0.40 5.64 -6.20
CA VAL A 271 1.07 4.87 -7.26
C VAL A 271 1.78 3.66 -6.68
N GLY A 272 2.54 3.86 -5.60
CA GLY A 272 3.24 2.77 -4.94
C GLY A 272 2.32 1.72 -4.34
N HIS A 273 1.15 2.12 -3.85
CA HIS A 273 0.15 1.19 -3.35
C HIS A 273 -0.48 0.37 -4.49
N CYS A 274 -0.80 1.02 -5.62
CA CYS A 274 -1.35 0.36 -6.80
C CYS A 274 -0.40 -0.70 -7.36
N LEU A 275 0.89 -0.36 -7.50
CA LEU A 275 1.92 -1.31 -7.94
C LEU A 275 1.98 -2.53 -7.02
N LYS A 276 2.08 -2.33 -5.69
CA LYS A 276 2.13 -3.44 -4.73
C LYS A 276 0.90 -4.34 -4.83
N GLN A 277 -0.31 -3.77 -4.87
CA GLN A 277 -1.53 -4.58 -4.98
C GLN A 277 -1.58 -5.38 -6.27
N VAL A 278 -1.25 -4.77 -7.42
CA VAL A 278 -1.22 -5.47 -8.70
C VAL A 278 -0.18 -6.57 -8.66
N TRP A 279 1.04 -6.30 -8.20
CA TRP A 279 2.09 -7.31 -8.14
C TRP A 279 1.79 -8.45 -7.15
N GLN A 280 1.15 -8.15 -6.01
CA GLN A 280 0.70 -9.17 -5.05
C GLN A 280 -0.41 -10.06 -5.62
N ALA A 281 -1.33 -9.50 -6.41
CA ALA A 281 -2.32 -10.29 -7.15
C ALA A 281 -1.66 -11.24 -8.16
N TRP A 282 -0.44 -10.91 -8.61
CA TRP A 282 0.43 -11.73 -9.45
C TRP A 282 1.37 -12.66 -8.65
N GLY A 283 1.15 -12.79 -7.33
CA GLY A 283 1.83 -13.76 -6.47
C GLY A 283 3.08 -13.25 -5.74
N LEU A 284 3.41 -11.96 -5.83
CA LEU A 284 4.57 -11.42 -5.11
C LEU A 284 4.30 -11.32 -3.61
N SER A 285 5.32 -11.64 -2.81
CA SER A 285 5.31 -11.32 -1.38
C SER A 285 5.39 -9.80 -1.15
N GLY A 286 4.91 -9.34 0.00
CA GLY A 286 5.02 -7.91 0.38
C GLY A 286 6.47 -7.40 0.40
N ALA A 287 7.42 -8.22 0.84
CA ALA A 287 8.84 -7.86 0.85
C ALA A 287 9.43 -7.71 -0.55
N GLN A 288 9.09 -8.63 -1.47
CA GLN A 288 9.52 -8.54 -2.87
C GLN A 288 8.91 -7.31 -3.56
N ALA A 289 7.62 -7.05 -3.33
CA ALA A 289 6.95 -5.88 -3.87
C ALA A 289 7.58 -4.56 -3.38
N GLU A 290 8.00 -4.48 -2.11
CA GLU A 290 8.70 -3.30 -1.58
C GLU A 290 10.08 -3.09 -2.23
N TYR A 291 10.81 -4.19 -2.41
CA TYR A 291 12.12 -4.19 -3.04
C TYR A 291 12.03 -3.74 -4.52
N GLU A 292 11.11 -4.30 -5.28
CA GLU A 292 10.85 -3.93 -6.68
C GLU A 292 10.33 -2.49 -6.83
N LEU A 293 9.54 -2.03 -5.86
CA LEU A 293 9.06 -0.65 -5.85
C LEU A 293 10.22 0.35 -5.75
N SER A 294 11.22 0.03 -4.92
CA SER A 294 12.42 0.85 -4.78
C SER A 294 13.16 0.98 -6.11
N LEU A 295 13.27 -0.10 -6.87
CA LEU A 295 13.86 -0.09 -8.20
C LEU A 295 13.04 0.75 -9.20
N ILE A 296 11.70 0.63 -9.22
CA ILE A 296 10.86 1.48 -10.09
C ILE A 296 11.12 2.97 -9.82
N ARG A 297 11.19 3.37 -8.54
CA ARG A 297 11.47 4.78 -8.18
C ARG A 297 12.84 5.24 -8.69
N ILE A 298 13.86 4.38 -8.59
CA ILE A 298 15.20 4.64 -9.12
C ILE A 298 15.17 4.85 -10.64
N LEU A 299 14.42 4.00 -11.37
CA LEU A 299 14.32 4.05 -12.82
C LEU A 299 13.55 5.27 -13.32
N LEU A 300 12.50 5.71 -12.60
CA LEU A 300 11.70 6.88 -12.97
C LEU A 300 12.41 8.21 -12.74
N LYS A 301 13.45 8.25 -11.90
CA LYS A 301 14.20 9.47 -11.60
C LYS A 301 14.75 10.09 -12.89
N PRO A 302 14.43 11.35 -13.22
CA PRO A 302 14.97 12.00 -14.42
C PRO A 302 16.49 12.03 -14.39
N ARG A 303 17.13 11.69 -15.51
CA ARG A 303 18.59 11.65 -15.66
C ARG A 303 19.06 12.51 -16.82
N ALA A 304 20.23 13.11 -16.66
CA ALA A 304 20.88 13.84 -17.74
C ALA A 304 21.29 12.87 -18.86
N ALA A 305 21.19 13.32 -20.11
CA ALA A 305 21.65 12.56 -21.26
C ALA A 305 23.20 12.48 -21.26
N LYS A 306 23.73 11.44 -20.60
CA LYS A 306 25.15 11.11 -20.55
C LYS A 306 25.37 9.69 -21.09
N ALA A 307 26.62 9.37 -21.44
CA ALA A 307 26.99 8.00 -21.77
C ALA A 307 26.72 7.06 -20.57
N LEU A 308 26.28 5.82 -20.85
CA LEU A 308 25.87 4.84 -19.83
C LEU A 308 26.86 4.69 -18.65
N PRO A 309 28.20 4.56 -18.85
CA PRO A 309 29.12 4.44 -17.72
C PRO A 309 29.13 5.67 -16.82
N ALA A 310 28.97 6.88 -17.37
CA ALA A 310 28.87 8.10 -16.60
C ALA A 310 27.55 8.17 -15.82
N CYS A 311 26.42 7.77 -16.44
CA CYS A 311 25.15 7.63 -15.74
C CYS A 311 25.23 6.62 -14.58
N LEU A 312 25.91 5.49 -14.79
CA LEU A 312 26.09 4.46 -13.76
C LEU A 312 27.01 4.95 -12.63
N LEU A 313 28.06 5.71 -12.95
CA LEU A 313 28.91 6.31 -11.92
C LEU A 313 28.12 7.32 -11.08
N ASP A 314 27.34 8.20 -11.71
CA ASP A 314 26.47 9.14 -11.01
C ASP A 314 25.44 8.40 -10.13
N LEU A 315 24.87 7.29 -10.64
CA LEU A 315 23.97 6.41 -9.90
C LEU A 315 24.59 5.90 -8.60
N LEU A 316 25.85 5.44 -8.64
CA LEU A 316 26.53 4.88 -7.47
C LEU A 316 26.79 5.91 -6.35
N ASP A 317 26.62 7.21 -6.63
CA ASP A 317 26.74 8.30 -5.65
C ASP A 317 25.40 8.66 -4.98
N GLU A 318 24.29 8.08 -5.42
CA GLU A 318 22.95 8.36 -4.88
C GLU A 318 22.63 7.50 -3.65
N ARG A 319 22.06 8.13 -2.61
CA ARG A 319 21.70 7.46 -1.35
C ARG A 319 20.66 6.36 -1.53
N GLU A 320 19.77 6.51 -2.50
CA GLU A 320 18.76 5.50 -2.83
C GLU A 320 19.39 4.24 -3.43
N ILE A 321 20.49 4.39 -4.17
CA ILE A 321 21.26 3.27 -4.72
C ILE A 321 22.07 2.58 -3.63
N GLU A 322 22.64 3.35 -2.70
CA GLU A 322 23.29 2.81 -1.50
C GLU A 322 22.35 1.86 -0.74
N ALA A 323 21.10 2.31 -0.50
CA ALA A 323 20.09 1.51 0.19
C ALA A 323 19.64 0.29 -0.63
N TYR A 324 19.37 0.47 -1.93
CA TYR A 324 18.90 -0.62 -2.79
C TYR A 324 19.96 -1.71 -3.02
N CYS A 325 21.20 -1.29 -3.31
CA CYS A 325 22.32 -2.21 -3.55
C CYS A 325 23.00 -2.69 -2.25
N GLY A 326 22.51 -2.27 -1.07
CA GLY A 326 23.01 -2.72 0.22
C GLY A 326 24.50 -2.43 0.42
N PHE A 327 24.91 -1.16 0.23
CA PHE A 327 26.30 -0.79 0.44
C PHE A 327 26.65 -0.85 1.92
N ASN A 328 27.76 -1.51 2.25
CA ASN A 328 28.20 -1.70 3.63
C ASN A 328 29.71 -1.53 3.75
N LEU A 329 30.16 -0.81 4.78
CA LEU A 329 31.58 -0.65 5.09
C LEU A 329 32.04 -1.80 5.99
N TYR A 330 33.01 -2.59 5.51
CA TYR A 330 33.63 -3.67 6.26
C TYR A 330 35.15 -3.65 6.07
N GLU A 331 35.89 -3.61 7.18
CA GLU A 331 37.38 -3.51 7.19
C GLU A 331 37.94 -2.34 6.34
N GLY A 332 37.23 -1.21 6.31
CA GLY A 332 37.64 -0.03 5.54
C GLY A 332 37.33 -0.12 4.04
N VAL A 333 36.65 -1.17 3.60
CA VAL A 333 36.24 -1.40 2.20
C VAL A 333 34.73 -1.33 2.07
N TRP A 334 34.23 -0.62 1.07
CA TRP A 334 32.81 -0.57 0.75
C TRP A 334 32.42 -1.76 -0.15
N TRP A 335 31.49 -2.57 0.33
CA TRP A 335 30.94 -3.74 -0.35
C TRP A 335 29.53 -3.45 -0.83
N PHE A 336 29.09 -4.10 -1.90
CA PHE A 336 27.71 -4.04 -2.38
C PHE A 336 27.12 -5.44 -2.57
N ASN A 337 25.78 -5.53 -2.52
CA ASN A 337 25.06 -6.76 -2.82
C ASN A 337 25.10 -7.05 -4.33
N ARG A 338 25.69 -8.19 -4.71
CA ARG A 338 25.85 -8.62 -6.09
C ARG A 338 24.52 -8.73 -6.85
N GLU A 339 23.51 -9.38 -6.25
CA GLU A 339 22.21 -9.61 -6.91
C GLU A 339 21.45 -8.31 -7.13
N ALA A 340 21.49 -7.41 -6.14
CA ALA A 340 20.88 -6.10 -6.23
C ALA A 340 21.55 -5.22 -7.29
N MET A 341 22.89 -5.18 -7.32
CA MET A 341 23.63 -4.45 -8.34
C MET A 341 23.34 -4.97 -9.76
N ARG A 342 23.31 -6.30 -9.92
CA ARG A 342 22.93 -6.94 -11.19
C ARG A 342 21.51 -6.58 -11.62
N SER A 343 20.55 -6.64 -10.69
CA SER A 343 19.16 -6.27 -10.95
C SER A 343 19.02 -4.79 -11.34
N LEU A 344 19.74 -3.89 -10.66
CA LEU A 344 19.77 -2.46 -11.01
C LEU A 344 20.26 -2.25 -12.45
N ILE A 345 21.44 -2.79 -12.79
CA ILE A 345 22.04 -2.59 -14.12
C ILE A 345 21.16 -3.21 -15.21
N ALA A 346 20.64 -4.41 -14.99
CA ALA A 346 19.75 -5.09 -15.92
C ALA A 346 18.53 -4.24 -16.28
N ASN A 347 17.76 -3.86 -15.26
CA ASN A 347 16.51 -3.13 -15.45
C ASN A 347 16.77 -1.70 -15.92
N TYR A 348 17.91 -1.10 -15.55
CA TYR A 348 18.34 0.16 -16.14
C TYR A 348 18.57 0.01 -17.64
N CYS A 349 19.39 -0.95 -18.09
CA CYS A 349 19.64 -1.21 -19.51
C CYS A 349 18.35 -1.49 -20.29
N LEU A 350 17.46 -2.32 -19.74
CA LEU A 350 16.17 -2.63 -20.34
C LEU A 350 15.26 -1.40 -20.46
N SER A 351 15.21 -0.55 -19.42
CA SER A 351 14.45 0.70 -19.48
C SER A 351 14.96 1.64 -20.58
N ARG A 352 16.29 1.71 -20.78
CA ARG A 352 16.93 2.51 -21.83
C ARG A 352 16.69 1.93 -23.23
N LEU A 353 16.71 0.61 -23.36
CA LEU A 353 16.31 -0.08 -24.59
C LEU A 353 14.88 0.30 -24.98
N LEU A 354 13.96 0.24 -24.01
CA LEU A 354 12.57 0.60 -24.21
C LEU A 354 12.43 2.08 -24.64
N GLU A 355 13.30 2.96 -24.14
CA GLU A 355 13.35 4.37 -24.57
C GLU A 355 14.04 4.61 -25.92
N GLY A 356 14.77 3.64 -26.48
CA GLY A 356 15.30 3.71 -27.87
C GLY A 356 16.81 3.74 -27.98
N GLU A 357 17.47 3.64 -26.84
CA GLU A 357 18.90 3.72 -26.73
C GLU A 357 19.52 2.32 -26.99
N ARG A 358 19.35 1.78 -28.21
CA ARG A 358 19.80 0.42 -28.57
C ARG A 358 21.31 0.18 -28.39
N GLY A 359 22.12 1.24 -28.35
CA GLY A 359 23.55 1.15 -28.03
C GLY A 359 23.84 0.54 -26.66
N PHE A 360 22.86 0.55 -25.75
CA PHE A 360 22.97 0.03 -24.39
C PHE A 360 22.98 -1.50 -24.35
N LEU A 361 22.39 -2.17 -25.36
CA LEU A 361 22.37 -3.64 -25.45
C LEU A 361 23.77 -4.25 -25.55
N ARG A 362 24.67 -3.58 -26.27
CA ARG A 362 26.06 -4.05 -26.45
C ARG A 362 26.92 -3.87 -25.20
N LEU A 363 26.49 -3.01 -24.28
CA LEU A 363 27.23 -2.66 -23.07
C LEU A 363 26.85 -3.53 -21.88
N ALA A 364 25.62 -4.06 -21.85
CA ALA A 364 25.13 -4.86 -20.72
C ALA A 364 26.11 -6.00 -20.35
N PRO A 365 26.59 -6.87 -21.26
CA PRO A 365 27.53 -7.94 -20.88
C PRO A 365 28.82 -7.41 -20.22
N ARG A 366 29.38 -6.32 -20.77
CA ARG A 366 30.60 -5.69 -20.24
C ARG A 366 30.41 -5.05 -18.86
N LEU A 367 29.22 -4.53 -18.57
CA LEU A 367 28.88 -3.99 -17.25
C LEU A 367 28.79 -5.10 -16.20
N PHE A 368 28.25 -6.25 -16.57
CA PHE A 368 28.23 -7.43 -15.71
C PHE A 368 29.64 -7.99 -15.48
N GLU A 369 30.49 -8.00 -16.49
CA GLU A 369 31.92 -8.31 -16.33
C GLU A 369 32.60 -7.35 -15.33
N CYS A 370 32.27 -6.05 -15.36
CA CYS A 370 32.78 -5.08 -14.39
C CYS A 370 32.30 -5.39 -12.96
N ILE A 371 31.04 -5.79 -12.78
CA ILE A 371 30.52 -6.23 -11.48
C ILE A 371 31.35 -7.41 -10.95
N GLU A 372 31.57 -8.44 -11.76
CA GLU A 372 32.34 -9.62 -11.33
C GLU A 372 33.81 -9.29 -11.09
N ALA A 373 34.43 -8.52 -11.97
CA ALA A 373 35.84 -8.12 -11.85
C ALA A 373 36.12 -7.24 -10.62
N SER A 374 35.11 -6.51 -10.12
CA SER A 374 35.24 -5.69 -8.90
C SER A 374 35.39 -6.53 -7.62
N ALA A 375 35.11 -7.83 -7.68
CA ALA A 375 34.93 -8.68 -6.50
C ALA A 375 33.95 -8.07 -5.48
N TYR A 376 32.92 -7.38 -5.99
CA TYR A 376 31.84 -6.74 -5.22
C TYR A 376 32.27 -5.59 -4.31
N ARG A 377 33.42 -4.98 -4.61
CA ARG A 377 33.94 -3.80 -3.93
C ARG A 377 33.63 -2.55 -4.75
N LEU A 378 33.07 -1.54 -4.08
CA LEU A 378 32.50 -0.36 -4.74
C LEU A 378 33.55 0.48 -5.48
N GLU A 379 34.74 0.66 -4.91
CA GLU A 379 35.81 1.45 -5.53
C GLU A 379 36.41 0.77 -6.77
N GLU A 380 36.52 -0.56 -6.75
CA GLU A 380 36.97 -1.37 -7.86
C GLU A 380 35.92 -1.38 -8.99
N LEU A 381 34.63 -1.40 -8.66
CA LEU A 381 33.55 -1.24 -9.63
C LEU A 381 33.62 0.15 -10.28
N ARG A 382 33.80 1.23 -9.49
CA ARG A 382 33.96 2.59 -10.02
C ARG A 382 35.15 2.68 -10.97
N SER A 383 36.27 2.08 -10.59
CA SER A 383 37.47 2.00 -11.42
C SER A 383 37.23 1.24 -12.74
N ALA A 384 36.55 0.09 -12.68
CA ALA A 384 36.20 -0.70 -13.85
C ALA A 384 35.25 0.04 -14.81
N LEU A 385 34.22 0.71 -14.28
CA LEU A 385 33.28 1.52 -15.06
C LEU A 385 33.98 2.72 -15.75
N LYS A 386 34.93 3.38 -15.07
CA LYS A 386 35.73 4.47 -15.66
C LYS A 386 36.64 3.99 -16.80
N ALA A 387 37.13 2.75 -16.72
CA ALA A 387 37.99 2.15 -17.73
C ALA A 387 37.22 1.63 -18.96
N LEU A 388 35.89 1.57 -18.88
CA LEU A 388 35.03 1.05 -19.95
C LEU A 388 35.05 2.01 -21.16
N LYS A 389 35.70 1.60 -22.25
CA LYS A 389 35.75 2.40 -23.49
C LYS A 389 34.42 2.36 -24.24
N TRP A 390 33.95 3.54 -24.66
CA TRP A 390 32.73 3.75 -25.42
C TRP A 390 33.06 3.77 -26.93
N ASN A 391 33.11 2.59 -27.57
CA ASN A 391 33.27 2.45 -29.02
C ASN A 391 32.15 1.60 -29.60
#